data_AF-A0A0M0K927-F1
#
_entry.id   AF-A0A0M0K927-F1
#
_cell.length_a   1.000
_cell.length_b   1.000
_cell.length_c   1.000
_cell.angle_alpha   90.00
_cell.angle_beta   90.00
_cell.angle_gamma   90.00
#
_symmetry.space_group_name_H-M   'P 1'
#
loop_
_entity.id
_entity.type
_entity.pdbx_description
1 polymer ?
#
loop_
_entity_poly.entity_id
_entity_poly.type
_entity_poly.pdbx_seq_one_letter_code
_entity_poly.pdbx_strand_id
1 'polypeptide(L)'
;MAYFAPYLGDDRRVDEIDISVHCDVHIFEWLMEYIHQPAKPPILDAGSVISVLISADFLQMKPLTKHCIEFLRGALAEVLRLPIDLSCVSDNLLGELALHLEADEIERLRDKKDKIASRLYTRKLEAHLADEANTLHRCAFCSRIFTPAQRNWEQCPRAPPLLDFRGNVIAEHVPNRQWDVHRAFPVCELDMCAPATARRSRRPAHSSPDDDL
;
A
#
# COMPACT_ATOMS: atom_id res chain seq x y z
N MET A 1 17.54 -21.72 -6.07
CA MET A 1 16.25 -21.69 -5.35
C MET A 1 16.54 -21.97 -3.88
N ALA A 2 16.17 -21.07 -2.95
CA ALA A 2 16.51 -21.24 -1.53
C ALA A 2 15.53 -22.17 -0.79
N TYR A 3 14.29 -22.30 -1.27
CA TYR A 3 13.23 -23.12 -0.65
C TYR A 3 13.65 -24.59 -0.44
N PHE A 4 14.36 -25.18 -1.40
CA PHE A 4 14.78 -26.59 -1.32
C PHE A 4 16.02 -26.82 -0.43
N ALA A 5 16.72 -25.77 0.00
CA ALA A 5 17.96 -25.92 0.76
C ALA A 5 17.82 -26.75 2.06
N PRO A 6 16.74 -26.62 2.86
CA PRO A 6 16.52 -27.44 4.05
C PRO A 6 16.25 -28.92 3.73
N TYR A 7 15.68 -29.21 2.55
CA TYR A 7 15.31 -30.56 2.12
C TYR A 7 16.50 -31.33 1.53
N LEU A 8 17.49 -30.60 1.01
CA LEU A 8 18.71 -31.16 0.39
C LEU A 8 19.91 -31.24 1.36
N GLY A 9 19.83 -30.57 2.51
CA GLY A 9 20.93 -30.42 3.45
C GLY A 9 21.08 -31.54 4.50
N ASP A 10 20.08 -32.42 4.62
CA ASP A 10 20.14 -33.58 5.52
C ASP A 10 20.44 -34.81 4.66
N ASP A 11 21.38 -35.66 5.08
CA ASP A 11 21.91 -36.87 4.39
C ASP A 11 20.85 -37.99 4.19
N ARG A 12 19.58 -37.60 4.22
CA ARG A 12 18.44 -38.40 3.82
C ARG A 12 18.44 -38.40 2.29
N ARG A 13 18.62 -39.57 1.70
CA ARG A 13 18.21 -39.84 0.33
C ARG A 13 16.70 -39.71 0.27
N VAL A 14 16.21 -38.48 0.20
CA VAL A 14 14.81 -38.19 -0.07
C VAL A 14 14.68 -38.30 -1.59
N ASP A 15 14.53 -39.53 -2.06
CA ASP A 15 14.39 -39.82 -3.50
C ASP A 15 13.14 -39.16 -4.10
N GLU A 16 12.17 -38.77 -3.25
CA GLU A 16 10.94 -38.06 -3.64
C GLU A 16 10.61 -36.92 -2.65
N ILE A 17 10.72 -35.67 -3.12
CA ILE A 17 10.23 -34.49 -2.39
C ILE A 17 8.88 -34.11 -3.01
N ASP A 18 7.80 -34.39 -2.29
CA ASP A 18 6.46 -33.93 -2.67
C ASP A 18 6.29 -32.45 -2.31
N ILE A 19 6.09 -31.64 -3.35
CA ILE A 19 5.75 -30.22 -3.23
C ILE A 19 4.32 -30.00 -3.73
N SER A 20 3.43 -29.58 -2.83
CA SER A 20 2.07 -29.17 -3.18
C SER A 20 2.05 -27.67 -3.53
N VAL A 21 2.42 -27.34 -4.76
CA VAL A 21 2.32 -25.97 -5.27
C VAL A 21 1.05 -25.85 -6.12
N HIS A 22 0.19 -24.88 -5.80
CA HIS A 22 -0.91 -24.46 -6.69
C HIS A 22 -0.34 -23.60 -7.83
N CYS A 23 0.39 -24.25 -8.73
CA CYS A 23 1.02 -23.64 -9.89
C CYS A 23 0.63 -24.42 -11.14
N ASP A 24 0.23 -23.71 -12.18
CA ASP A 24 -0.07 -24.32 -13.47
C ASP A 24 1.18 -25.02 -14.03
N VAL A 25 1.00 -26.17 -14.67
CA VAL A 25 2.11 -26.97 -15.21
C VAL A 25 3.01 -26.15 -16.13
N HIS A 26 2.42 -25.26 -16.94
CA HIS A 26 3.17 -24.39 -17.84
C HIS A 26 4.05 -23.36 -17.11
N ILE A 27 3.59 -22.83 -15.97
CA ILE A 27 4.37 -21.89 -15.15
C ILE A 27 5.52 -22.64 -14.48
N PHE A 28 5.29 -23.88 -14.04
CA PHE A 28 6.36 -24.71 -13.51
C PHE A 28 7.42 -25.04 -14.58
N GLU A 29 7.01 -25.38 -15.80
CA GLU A 29 7.90 -25.58 -16.94
C GLU A 29 8.74 -24.33 -17.23
N TRP A 30 8.11 -23.15 -17.26
CA TRP A 30 8.80 -21.86 -17.40
C TRP A 30 9.85 -21.64 -16.31
N LEU A 31 9.52 -21.95 -15.05
CA LEU A 31 10.47 -21.85 -13.93
C LEU A 31 11.64 -22.82 -14.11
N MET A 32 11.38 -24.04 -14.57
CA MET A 32 12.44 -25.01 -14.85
C MET A 32 13.36 -24.53 -15.96
N GLU A 33 12.85 -23.95 -17.05
CA GLU A 33 13.68 -23.35 -18.10
C GLU A 33 14.58 -22.23 -17.54
N TYR A 34 14.02 -21.35 -16.70
CA TYR A 34 14.78 -20.30 -16.03
C TYR A 34 15.92 -20.84 -15.14
N ILE A 35 15.68 -21.92 -14.39
CA ILE A 35 16.72 -22.54 -13.54
C ILE A 35 17.85 -23.11 -14.39
N HIS A 36 17.51 -23.79 -15.50
CA HIS A 36 18.51 -24.43 -16.36
C HIS A 36 19.35 -23.38 -17.12
N GLN A 37 18.75 -22.25 -17.49
CA GLN A 37 19.42 -21.21 -18.29
C GLN A 37 19.18 -19.80 -17.71
N PRO A 38 19.76 -19.46 -16.54
CA PRO A 38 19.51 -18.16 -15.90
C PRO A 38 20.08 -16.97 -16.70
N ALA A 39 21.07 -17.21 -17.57
CA ALA A 39 21.66 -16.18 -18.43
C ALA A 39 20.77 -15.81 -19.63
N LYS A 40 19.78 -16.65 -19.96
CA LYS A 40 18.84 -16.42 -21.06
C LYS A 40 17.44 -16.80 -20.59
N PRO A 41 16.82 -15.96 -19.75
CA PRO A 41 15.50 -16.27 -19.20
C PRO A 41 14.47 -16.41 -20.33
N PRO A 42 13.50 -17.33 -20.18
CA PRO A 42 12.35 -17.40 -21.09
C PRO A 42 11.56 -16.09 -21.07
N ILE A 43 10.81 -15.83 -22.14
CA ILE A 43 10.09 -14.57 -22.31
C ILE A 43 8.99 -14.50 -21.25
N LEU A 44 8.94 -13.38 -20.52
CA LEU A 44 7.91 -13.08 -19.55
C LEU A 44 6.81 -12.25 -20.22
N ASP A 45 5.56 -12.66 -20.06
CA ASP A 45 4.39 -11.98 -20.62
C ASP A 45 3.46 -11.46 -19.51
N ALA A 46 2.61 -10.49 -19.87
CA ALA A 46 1.64 -9.89 -18.94
C ALA A 46 0.60 -10.89 -18.42
N GLY A 47 0.37 -12.00 -19.12
CA GLY A 47 -0.54 -13.07 -18.70
C GLY A 47 0.06 -13.95 -17.60
N SER A 48 1.33 -14.33 -17.74
CA SER A 48 2.01 -15.25 -16.82
C SER A 48 2.75 -14.55 -15.66
N VAL A 49 3.11 -13.27 -15.79
CA VAL A 49 4.00 -12.59 -14.82
C VAL A 49 3.54 -12.70 -13.36
N ILE A 50 2.23 -12.58 -13.09
CA ILE A 50 1.70 -12.65 -11.73
C ILE A 50 1.85 -14.07 -11.17
N SER A 51 1.51 -15.09 -11.96
CA SER A 51 1.63 -16.50 -11.59
C SER A 51 3.08 -16.92 -11.39
N VAL A 52 3.98 -16.45 -12.26
CA VAL A 52 5.44 -16.63 -12.14
C VAL A 52 5.95 -15.94 -10.88
N LEU A 53 5.54 -14.70 -10.60
CA LEU A 53 5.95 -13.94 -9.43
C LEU A 53 5.57 -14.63 -8.12
N ILE A 54 4.32 -15.09 -7.99
CA ILE A 54 3.83 -15.79 -6.80
C ILE A 54 4.60 -17.09 -6.59
N SER A 55 4.83 -17.84 -7.68
CA SER A 55 5.59 -19.10 -7.62
C SER A 55 7.07 -18.87 -7.29
N ALA A 56 7.68 -17.81 -7.82
CA ALA A 56 9.06 -17.43 -7.55
C ALA A 56 9.26 -16.98 -6.10
N ASP A 57 8.29 -16.24 -5.54
CA ASP A 57 8.27 -15.84 -4.12
C ASP A 57 8.16 -17.07 -3.21
N PHE A 58 7.22 -17.98 -3.50
CA PHE A 58 7.05 -19.24 -2.77
C PHE A 58 8.33 -20.10 -2.77
N LEU A 59 8.99 -20.24 -3.91
CA LEU A 59 10.24 -20.99 -4.07
C LEU A 59 11.49 -20.20 -3.60
N GLN A 60 11.29 -19.01 -3.05
CA GLN A 60 12.33 -18.11 -2.54
C GLN A 60 13.43 -17.82 -3.57
N MET A 61 13.02 -17.45 -4.79
CA MET A 61 13.89 -17.12 -5.91
C MET A 61 14.11 -15.61 -6.03
N LYS A 62 14.76 -15.00 -5.03
CA LYS A 62 14.92 -13.53 -4.94
C LYS A 62 15.33 -12.81 -6.24
N PRO A 63 16.31 -13.28 -7.05
CA PRO A 63 16.68 -12.61 -8.30
C PRO A 63 15.55 -12.60 -9.33
N LEU A 64 14.78 -13.69 -9.41
CA LEU A 64 13.64 -13.81 -10.31
C LEU A 64 12.47 -12.95 -9.82
N THR A 65 12.17 -12.97 -8.51
CA THR A 65 11.13 -12.12 -7.91
C THR A 65 11.38 -10.65 -8.25
N LYS A 66 12.63 -10.17 -8.10
CA LYS A 66 13.00 -8.80 -8.46
C LYS A 66 12.79 -8.52 -9.94
N HIS A 67 13.22 -9.43 -10.82
CA HIS A 67 13.02 -9.29 -12.27
C HIS A 67 11.53 -9.19 -12.65
N CYS A 68 10.68 -10.01 -12.02
CA CYS A 68 9.24 -9.98 -12.23
C CYS A 68 8.61 -8.66 -11.75
N ILE A 69 9.05 -8.10 -10.62
CA ILE A 69 8.58 -6.80 -10.12
C ILE A 69 8.97 -5.66 -11.07
N GLU A 70 10.20 -5.67 -11.59
CA GLU A 70 10.67 -4.68 -12.56
C GLU A 70 9.87 -4.75 -13.88
N PHE A 71 9.62 -5.95 -14.39
CA PHE A 71 8.75 -6.14 -15.56
C PHE A 71 7.32 -5.69 -15.28
N LEU A 72 6.78 -6.06 -14.11
CA LEU A 72 5.42 -5.72 -13.72
C LEU A 72 5.22 -4.22 -13.66
N ARG A 73 6.17 -3.44 -13.18
CA ARG A 73 6.09 -1.96 -13.20
C ARG A 73 5.83 -1.41 -14.60
N GLY A 74 6.47 -1.95 -15.64
CA GLY A 74 6.26 -1.51 -17.03
C GLY A 74 4.98 -2.08 -17.66
N ALA A 75 4.60 -3.30 -17.29
CA ALA A 75 3.46 -4.02 -17.88
C ALA A 75 2.16 -3.93 -17.05
N LEU A 76 2.15 -3.24 -15.89
CA LEU A 76 1.03 -3.27 -14.94
C LEU A 76 -0.29 -2.82 -15.55
N ALA A 77 -0.25 -1.79 -16.41
CA ALA A 77 -1.42 -1.30 -17.12
C ALA A 77 -2.00 -2.32 -18.10
N GLU A 78 -1.18 -3.23 -18.64
CA GLU A 78 -1.61 -4.33 -19.49
C GLU A 78 -2.20 -5.47 -18.66
N VAL A 79 -1.52 -5.86 -17.58
CA VAL A 79 -1.98 -6.89 -16.62
C VAL A 79 -3.39 -6.57 -16.10
N LEU A 80 -3.68 -5.31 -15.77
CA LEU A 80 -5.00 -4.90 -15.28
C LEU A 80 -6.14 -5.06 -16.30
N ARG A 81 -5.82 -5.00 -17.60
CA ARG A 81 -6.81 -5.21 -18.68
C ARG A 81 -7.16 -6.68 -18.83
N LEU A 82 -6.26 -7.58 -18.45
CA LEU A 82 -6.49 -9.02 -18.49
C LEU A 82 -7.44 -9.44 -17.36
N PRO A 83 -8.25 -10.49 -17.57
CA PRO A 83 -9.16 -11.04 -16.57
C PRO A 83 -8.41 -11.93 -15.56
N ILE A 84 -7.27 -11.46 -15.05
CA ILE A 84 -6.46 -12.16 -14.05
C ILE A 84 -6.95 -11.79 -12.65
N ASP A 85 -6.95 -12.78 -11.75
CA ASP A 85 -7.19 -12.56 -10.33
C ASP A 85 -5.89 -12.12 -9.65
N LEU A 86 -5.93 -10.96 -8.99
CA LEU A 86 -4.80 -10.36 -8.27
C LEU A 86 -4.97 -10.47 -6.74
N SER A 87 -6.02 -11.13 -6.27
CA SER A 87 -6.29 -11.32 -4.84
C SER A 87 -5.21 -12.16 -4.15
N CYS A 88 -4.62 -13.12 -4.88
CA CYS A 88 -3.61 -14.06 -4.41
C CYS A 88 -2.20 -13.46 -4.24
N VAL A 89 -1.96 -12.22 -4.68
CA VAL A 89 -0.66 -11.57 -4.49
C VAL A 89 -0.47 -11.28 -3.00
N SER A 90 0.66 -11.74 -2.45
CA SER A 90 0.99 -11.57 -1.04
C SER A 90 1.21 -10.09 -0.71
N ASP A 91 0.90 -9.73 0.53
CA ASP A 91 1.05 -8.37 1.02
C ASP A 91 2.50 -7.88 1.02
N ASN A 92 3.45 -8.80 1.21
CA ASN A 92 4.88 -8.50 1.12
C ASN A 92 5.27 -8.12 -0.31
N LEU A 93 4.82 -8.88 -1.32
CA LEU A 93 5.06 -8.58 -2.72
C LEU A 93 4.42 -7.25 -3.14
N LEU A 94 3.22 -6.95 -2.63
CA LEU A 94 2.59 -5.65 -2.85
C LEU A 94 3.34 -4.50 -2.17
N GLY A 95 3.90 -4.73 -0.98
CA GLY A 95 4.80 -3.79 -0.31
C GLY A 95 6.03 -3.48 -1.16
N GLU A 96 6.71 -4.51 -1.65
CA GLU A 96 7.87 -4.35 -2.54
C GLU A 96 7.49 -3.63 -3.84
N LEU A 97 6.39 -4.02 -4.48
CA LEU A 97 5.90 -3.37 -5.69
C LEU A 97 5.53 -1.90 -5.44
N ALA A 98 4.89 -1.59 -4.30
CA ALA A 98 4.50 -0.24 -3.92
C ALA A 98 5.71 0.68 -3.68
N LEU A 99 6.83 0.14 -3.21
CA LEU A 99 8.10 0.87 -3.07
C LEU A 99 8.75 1.17 -4.42
N HIS A 100 8.51 0.34 -5.44
CA HIS A 100 9.05 0.52 -6.78
C HIS A 100 8.20 1.41 -7.70
N LEU A 101 6.95 1.69 -7.32
CA LEU A 101 6.01 2.51 -8.07
C LEU A 101 5.91 3.92 -7.49
N GLU A 102 5.83 4.93 -8.35
CA GLU A 102 5.52 6.31 -7.93
C GLU A 102 4.02 6.53 -7.71
N ALA A 103 3.65 7.51 -6.87
CA ALA A 103 2.22 7.76 -6.57
C ALA A 103 1.45 8.15 -7.85
N ASP A 104 2.09 8.94 -8.71
CA ASP A 104 1.63 9.28 -10.06
C ASP A 104 1.48 8.07 -10.99
N GLU A 105 2.36 7.06 -10.86
CA GLU A 105 2.27 5.83 -11.67
C GLU A 105 1.03 5.04 -11.25
N ILE A 106 0.75 4.96 -9.94
CA ILE A 106 -0.44 4.30 -9.39
C ILE A 106 -1.72 5.02 -9.81
N GLU A 107 -1.74 6.37 -9.78
CA GLU A 107 -2.93 7.14 -10.17
C GLU A 107 -3.28 6.97 -11.66
N ARG A 108 -2.27 6.77 -12.51
CA ARG A 108 -2.46 6.51 -13.95
C ARG A 108 -2.99 5.11 -14.23
N LEU A 109 -2.90 4.17 -13.28
CA LEU A 109 -3.53 2.86 -13.38
C LEU A 109 -5.05 3.08 -13.32
N ARG A 110 -5.70 3.10 -14.48
CA ARG A 110 -7.18 3.19 -14.58
C ARG A 110 -7.85 1.89 -14.13
N ASP A 111 -7.66 1.53 -12.87
CA ASP A 111 -8.20 0.32 -12.23
C ASP A 111 -9.66 0.54 -11.83
N LYS A 112 -10.56 0.44 -12.81
CA LYS A 112 -12.01 0.65 -12.60
C LYS A 112 -12.63 -0.33 -11.60
N LYS A 113 -12.00 -1.48 -11.39
CA LYS A 113 -12.51 -2.56 -10.52
C LYS A 113 -11.73 -2.65 -9.20
N ASP A 114 -10.79 -1.74 -8.97
CA ASP A 114 -9.92 -1.71 -7.80
C ASP A 114 -9.34 -3.09 -7.43
N LYS A 115 -8.76 -3.77 -8.42
CA LYS A 115 -8.16 -5.09 -8.23
C LYS A 115 -6.90 -5.02 -7.37
N ILE A 116 -6.13 -3.94 -7.49
CA ILE A 116 -4.82 -3.81 -6.83
C ILE A 116 -4.52 -2.37 -6.36
N ALA A 117 -5.16 -1.36 -6.95
CA ALA A 117 -4.81 0.04 -6.72
C ALA A 117 -4.92 0.45 -5.24
N SER A 118 -6.03 0.13 -4.57
CA SER A 118 -6.20 0.44 -3.16
C SER A 118 -5.20 -0.27 -2.26
N ARG A 119 -4.88 -1.54 -2.55
CA ARG A 119 -3.86 -2.28 -1.78
C ARG A 119 -2.48 -1.65 -1.96
N LEU A 120 -2.13 -1.20 -3.17
CA LEU A 120 -0.88 -0.49 -3.42
C LEU A 120 -0.83 0.86 -2.70
N TYR A 121 -1.91 1.64 -2.70
CA TYR A 121 -1.96 2.90 -1.96
C TYR A 121 -1.81 2.68 -0.46
N THR A 122 -2.49 1.68 0.11
CA THR A 122 -2.34 1.33 1.53
C THR A 122 -0.89 0.97 1.85
N ARG A 123 -0.27 0.08 1.07
CA ARG A 123 1.13 -0.33 1.28
C ARG A 123 2.10 0.84 1.12
N LYS A 124 1.86 1.72 0.16
CA LYS A 124 2.68 2.92 -0.05
C LYS A 124 2.54 3.90 1.11
N LEU A 125 1.33 4.11 1.61
CA LEU A 125 1.08 4.95 2.79
C LEU A 125 1.73 4.37 4.04
N GLU A 126 1.61 3.06 4.26
CA GLU A 126 2.30 2.36 5.36
C GLU A 126 3.82 2.56 5.28
N ALA A 127 4.41 2.41 4.09
CA ALA A 127 5.83 2.64 3.87
C ALA A 127 6.25 4.10 4.17
N HIS A 128 5.45 5.09 3.76
CA HIS A 128 5.74 6.50 4.07
C HIS A 128 5.58 6.82 5.55
N LEU A 129 4.57 6.25 6.23
CA LEU A 129 4.30 6.48 7.65
C LEU A 129 5.27 5.71 8.57
N ALA A 130 5.95 4.67 8.05
CA ALA A 130 7.00 3.98 8.77
C ALA A 130 8.25 4.85 8.99
N ASP A 131 8.44 5.92 8.19
CA ASP A 131 9.48 6.91 8.40
C ASP A 131 9.14 7.79 9.62
N GLU A 132 10.07 7.86 10.57
CA GLU A 132 9.94 8.68 11.78
C GLU A 132 9.65 10.16 11.45
N ALA A 133 10.18 10.68 10.34
CA ALA A 133 9.95 12.04 9.89
C ALA A 133 8.49 12.32 9.50
N ASN A 134 7.76 11.28 9.10
CA ASN A 134 6.38 11.35 8.63
C ASN A 134 5.38 10.87 9.69
N THR A 135 5.84 10.64 10.92
CA THR A 135 4.93 10.32 12.03
C THR A 135 3.92 11.43 12.24
N LEU A 136 2.65 11.07 12.27
CA LEU A 136 1.58 12.02 12.48
C LEU A 136 1.35 12.20 13.99
N HIS A 137 1.16 13.45 14.41
CA HIS A 137 0.76 13.81 15.77
C HIS A 137 -0.44 14.74 15.71
N ARG A 138 -1.34 14.65 16.69
CA ARG A 138 -2.42 15.63 16.85
C ARG A 138 -2.09 16.59 17.98
N CYS A 139 -2.20 17.89 17.69
CA CYS A 139 -1.94 18.93 18.67
C CYS A 139 -3.01 18.95 19.76
N ALA A 140 -2.60 18.99 21.03
CA ALA A 140 -3.50 19.05 22.17
C ALA A 140 -4.35 20.34 22.23
N PHE A 141 -3.85 21.45 21.67
CA PHE A 141 -4.50 22.77 21.75
C PHE A 141 -5.37 23.10 20.53
N CYS A 142 -4.78 23.04 19.33
CA CYS A 142 -5.48 23.40 18.10
C CYS A 142 -6.15 22.22 17.40
N SER A 143 -5.91 20.98 17.88
CA SER A 143 -6.43 19.74 17.29
C SER A 143 -6.00 19.45 15.84
N ARG A 144 -5.07 20.24 15.27
CA ARG A 144 -4.49 19.97 13.94
C ARG A 144 -3.51 18.81 13.99
N ILE A 145 -3.42 18.08 12.88
CA ILE A 145 -2.41 17.04 12.67
C ILE A 145 -1.14 17.71 12.15
N PHE A 146 0.02 17.28 12.65
CA PHE A 146 1.32 17.80 12.26
C PHE A 146 2.38 16.70 12.33
N THR A 147 3.44 16.84 11.53
CA THR A 147 4.65 16.00 11.59
C THR A 147 5.74 16.63 12.48
N PRO A 148 6.75 15.86 12.92
CA PRO A 148 7.92 16.41 13.61
C PRO A 148 8.60 17.55 12.83
N ALA A 149 8.66 17.44 11.50
CA ALA A 149 9.19 18.49 10.64
C ALA A 149 8.33 19.77 10.68
N GLN A 150 7.00 19.64 10.62
CA GLN A 150 6.06 20.75 10.71
C GLN A 150 6.11 21.48 12.06
N ARG A 151 6.37 20.75 13.15
CA ARG A 151 6.52 21.34 14.49
C ARG A 151 7.62 22.42 14.55
N ASN A 152 8.67 22.29 13.74
CA ASN A 152 9.83 23.17 13.80
C ASN A 152 9.61 24.53 13.13
N TRP A 153 8.64 24.66 12.22
CA TRP A 153 8.42 25.89 11.46
C TRP A 153 6.99 26.42 11.53
N GLU A 154 5.99 25.60 11.87
CA GLU A 154 4.60 26.04 12.04
C GLU A 154 4.31 26.41 13.50
N GLN A 155 3.78 27.62 13.71
CA GLN A 155 3.33 28.08 15.03
C GLN A 155 1.89 27.65 15.30
N CYS A 156 1.63 27.14 16.50
CA CYS A 156 0.31 26.75 16.92
C CYS A 156 -0.50 27.98 17.39
N PRO A 157 -1.65 28.29 16.76
CA PRO A 157 -2.43 29.50 17.08
C PRO A 157 -3.14 29.44 18.43
N ARG A 158 -3.21 28.26 19.07
CA ARG A 158 -3.87 28.06 20.37
C ARG A 158 -2.94 27.59 21.47
N ALA A 159 -1.64 27.40 21.18
CA ALA A 159 -0.68 27.02 22.20
C ALA A 159 -0.33 28.25 23.06
N PRO A 160 -0.10 28.07 24.38
CA PRO A 160 0.39 29.15 25.21
C PRO A 160 1.79 29.59 24.71
N PRO A 161 2.03 30.91 24.57
CA PRO A 161 3.34 31.42 24.19
C PRO A 161 4.37 31.11 25.27
N LEU A 162 5.50 30.54 24.88
CA LEU A 162 6.67 30.25 25.72
C LEU A 162 7.84 31.12 25.26
N LEU A 163 8.74 31.48 26.17
CA LEU A 163 9.97 32.19 25.83
C LEU A 163 11.09 31.17 25.61
N ASP A 164 11.79 31.27 24.48
CA ASP A 164 13.01 30.51 24.26
C ASP A 164 14.19 31.10 25.06
N PHE A 165 15.32 30.39 25.10
CA PHE A 165 16.54 30.85 25.78
C PHE A 165 17.18 32.10 25.15
N ARG A 166 16.71 32.53 23.98
CA ARG A 166 17.15 33.74 23.27
C ARG A 166 16.17 34.91 23.45
N GLY A 167 15.08 34.72 24.20
CA GLY A 167 14.04 35.73 24.44
C GLY A 167 12.97 35.84 23.35
N ASN A 168 12.91 34.91 22.39
CA ASN A 168 11.85 34.86 21.38
C ASN A 168 10.59 34.19 21.93
N VAL A 169 9.43 34.66 21.49
CA VAL A 169 8.15 34.02 21.81
C VAL A 169 7.90 32.88 20.82
N ILE A 170 7.83 31.65 21.33
CA ILE A 170 7.52 30.44 20.59
C ILE A 170 6.15 29.89 21.01
N ALA A 171 5.33 29.51 20.05
CA ALA A 171 4.06 28.84 20.28
C ALA A 171 4.05 27.55 19.46
N GLU A 172 4.50 26.44 20.07
CA GLU A 172 4.71 25.19 19.34
C GLU A 172 3.51 24.25 19.43
N HIS A 173 3.37 23.38 18.42
CA HIS A 173 2.45 22.25 18.50
C HIS A 173 2.93 21.24 19.56
N VAL A 174 2.03 20.84 20.46
CA VAL A 174 2.30 19.84 21.50
C VAL A 174 1.52 18.56 21.20
N PRO A 175 2.19 17.41 21.07
CA PRO A 175 1.53 16.15 20.73
C PRO A 175 0.61 15.69 21.86
N ASN A 176 -0.62 15.32 21.50
CA ASN A 176 -1.57 14.70 22.42
C ASN A 176 -1.24 13.21 22.60
N ARG A 177 -0.83 12.81 23.81
CA ARG A 177 -0.46 11.43 24.15
C ARG A 177 -1.62 10.42 24.13
N GLN A 178 -2.87 10.89 24.15
CA GLN A 178 -4.06 10.03 24.07
C GLN A 178 -4.53 9.80 22.63
N TRP A 179 -3.91 10.47 21.66
CA TRP A 179 -4.30 10.35 20.26
C TRP A 179 -3.48 9.28 19.56
N ASP A 180 -4.18 8.41 18.84
CA ASP A 180 -3.62 7.31 18.06
C ASP A 180 -4.15 7.41 16.62
N VAL A 181 -3.23 7.39 15.66
CA VAL A 181 -3.52 7.46 14.22
C VAL A 181 -4.46 6.33 13.81
N HIS A 182 -4.24 5.12 14.32
CA HIS A 182 -5.02 3.93 13.96
C HIS A 182 -6.46 3.97 14.50
N ARG A 183 -6.71 4.75 15.55
CA ARG A 183 -8.07 5.01 16.06
C ARG A 183 -8.76 6.18 15.36
N ALA A 184 -7.98 7.14 14.87
CA ALA A 184 -8.50 8.33 14.21
C ALA A 184 -8.85 8.08 12.73
N PHE A 185 -8.15 7.15 12.10
CA PHE A 185 -8.43 6.62 10.77
C PHE A 185 -8.65 5.12 10.90
N PRO A 186 -9.88 4.66 11.24
CA PRO A 186 -10.20 3.26 11.04
C PRO A 186 -9.88 2.95 9.58
N VAL A 187 -9.12 1.88 9.35
CA VAL A 187 -8.70 1.40 8.02
C VAL A 187 -9.83 1.66 7.04
N CYS A 188 -9.55 2.41 5.97
CA CYS A 188 -10.54 2.73 4.95
C CYS A 188 -11.07 1.43 4.35
N GLU A 189 -12.15 0.88 4.91
CA GLU A 189 -13.10 0.09 4.14
C GLU A 189 -13.63 1.05 3.09
N LEU A 190 -13.20 0.82 1.85
CA LEU A 190 -13.48 1.67 0.69
C LEU A 190 -14.97 1.66 0.35
N ASP A 191 -15.76 2.45 1.08
CA ASP A 191 -17.05 2.94 0.63
C ASP A 191 -16.89 4.22 -0.21
N MET A 192 -15.86 4.27 -1.07
CA MET A 192 -15.71 5.32 -2.09
C MET A 192 -16.37 4.91 -3.41
N CYS A 193 -17.65 4.53 -3.35
CA CYS A 193 -18.50 4.46 -4.53
C CYS A 193 -19.95 4.85 -4.20
N ALA A 194 -20.14 6.11 -3.78
CA ALA A 194 -21.45 6.75 -3.83
C ALA A 194 -21.35 8.06 -4.62
N PRO A 195 -22.05 8.21 -5.75
CA PRO A 195 -22.01 9.44 -6.54
C PRO A 195 -22.59 10.60 -5.74
N ALA A 196 -21.93 11.74 -5.84
CA ALA A 196 -22.32 13.01 -5.24
C ALA A 196 -23.62 13.56 -5.84
N THR A 197 -24.77 13.02 -5.46
CA THR A 197 -26.08 13.62 -5.76
C THR A 197 -27.05 13.35 -4.61
N ALA A 198 -27.13 14.26 -3.63
CA ALA A 198 -28.36 14.68 -2.95
C ALA A 198 -28.08 15.57 -1.72
N ARG A 199 -27.51 16.77 -1.91
CA ARG A 199 -27.82 17.88 -0.99
C ARG A 199 -29.07 18.60 -1.49
N ARG A 200 -30.24 18.03 -1.24
CA ARG A 200 -31.49 18.81 -1.26
C ARG A 200 -31.62 19.50 0.09
N SER A 201 -31.50 20.82 0.02
CA SER A 201 -31.82 21.78 1.06
C SER A 201 -33.15 21.47 1.75
N ARG A 202 -33.11 21.13 3.04
CA ARG A 202 -34.25 21.37 3.93
C ARG A 202 -34.10 22.78 4.49
N ARG A 203 -34.87 23.73 3.94
CA ARG A 203 -35.14 25.01 4.60
C ARG A 203 -35.96 24.74 5.85
N PRO A 204 -35.70 25.41 6.99
CA PRO A 204 -36.61 25.38 8.12
C PRO A 204 -37.84 26.24 7.79
N ALA A 205 -39.03 25.71 8.05
CA ALA A 205 -40.28 26.46 7.96
C ALA A 205 -40.34 27.44 9.13
N HIS A 206 -40.34 28.74 8.83
CA HIS A 206 -40.74 29.79 9.76
C HIS A 206 -42.27 29.79 9.83
N SER A 207 -42.82 29.49 11.00
CA SER A 207 -44.19 29.80 11.37
C SER A 207 -44.22 31.18 12.01
N SER A 208 -44.97 32.11 11.43
CA SER A 208 -45.42 33.34 12.08
C SER A 208 -46.94 33.32 12.20
N PRO A 209 -47.51 33.96 13.23
CA PRO A 209 -48.91 33.80 13.63
C PRO A 209 -49.81 34.94 13.10
N ASP A 210 -51.11 34.69 13.23
CA ASP A 210 -52.23 35.64 13.34
C ASP A 210 -52.56 36.58 12.16
N ASP A 211 -53.70 36.33 11.53
CA ASP A 211 -54.69 37.36 11.15
C ASP A 211 -55.97 36.64 10.68
N ASP A 212 -57.01 36.62 11.52
CA ASP A 212 -58.39 36.38 11.09
C ASP A 212 -59.34 37.31 11.86
N LEU A 213 -60.16 38.00 11.06
CA LEU A 213 -61.36 38.75 11.44
C LEU A 213 -62.47 37.83 11.96
#